data_AF-A0A4S2GTK7-F1
#
_entry.id   AF-A0A4S2GTK7-F1
#
_cell.length_a   1.000
_cell.length_b   1.000
_cell.length_c   1.000
_cell.angle_alpha   90.00
_cell.angle_beta   90.00
_cell.angle_gamma   90.00
#
_symmetry.space_group_name_H-M   'P 1'
#
loop_
_entity.id
_entity.type
_entity.pdbx_description
1 polymer ?
#
loop_
_entity_poly.entity_id
_entity_poly.type
_entity_poly.pdbx_seq_one_letter_code
_entity_poly.pdbx_strand_id
1 'polypeptide(L)'
;IGAVVAYMGADLLATFGVSVFTVELVGVSVRREFGALITAIMLAGRSDSAFTASIGSMKMQQEIDAMRVLGLAPFEVLVLPRVIALVLMAPLLTSAAMLSGLFG
;
A
#
# COMPACT_ATOMS: atom_id res chain seq x y z
N ILE A 1 -6.52 -6.68 11.56
CA ILE A 1 -5.97 -5.43 12.17
C ILE A 1 -7.12 -4.59 12.72
N GLY A 2 -8.20 -4.37 11.96
CA GLY A 2 -9.45 -3.75 12.45
C GLY A 2 -9.92 -4.29 13.80
N ALA A 3 -10.20 -5.58 13.88
CA ALA A 3 -10.60 -6.24 15.14
C ALA A 3 -9.59 -6.09 16.29
N VAL A 4 -8.28 -6.06 16.00
CA VAL A 4 -7.25 -5.90 17.04
C VAL A 4 -7.28 -4.48 17.60
N VAL A 5 -7.38 -3.47 16.72
CA VAL A 5 -7.52 -2.06 17.11
C VAL A 5 -8.82 -1.84 17.88
N ALA A 6 -9.92 -2.47 17.46
CA ALA A 6 -11.20 -2.41 18.15
C ALA A 6 -11.13 -3.04 19.54
N TYR A 7 -10.54 -4.23 19.67
CA TYR A 7 -10.41 -4.93 20.94
C TYR A 7 -9.51 -4.16 21.93
N MET A 8 -8.31 -3.76 21.49
CA MET A 8 -7.40 -2.98 22.34
C MET A 8 -7.98 -1.61 22.68
N GLY A 9 -8.62 -0.93 21.72
CA GLY A 9 -9.27 0.35 21.93
C GLY A 9 -10.44 0.26 22.92
N ALA A 10 -11.26 -0.80 22.84
CA ALA A 10 -12.37 -1.04 23.74
C ALA A 10 -11.91 -1.23 25.18
N ASP A 11 -10.87 -2.03 25.40
CA ASP A 11 -10.30 -2.30 26.74
C ASP A 11 -9.74 -1.01 27.37
N LEU A 12 -9.04 -0.21 26.56
CA LEU A 12 -8.50 1.08 26.96
C LEU A 12 -9.62 2.05 27.36
N LEU A 13 -10.67 2.18 26.55
CA LEU A 13 -11.82 3.05 26.84
C LEU A 13 -12.68 2.54 28.02
N ALA A 14 -12.76 1.22 28.22
CA ALA A 14 -13.46 0.62 29.35
C ALA A 14 -12.84 1.03 30.68
N THR A 15 -11.50 1.15 30.73
CA THR A 15 -10.77 1.63 31.92
C THR A 15 -11.15 3.07 32.30
N PHE A 16 -11.55 3.89 31.34
CA PHE A 16 -12.06 5.25 31.57
C PHE A 16 -13.58 5.32 31.75
N GLY A 17 -14.30 4.20 31.59
CA GLY A 17 -15.77 4.16 31.62
C GLY A 17 -16.46 4.65 30.35
N VAL A 18 -15.74 4.77 29.24
CA VAL A 18 -16.17 5.46 28.00
C VAL A 18 -16.17 4.51 26.79
N SER A 19 -16.54 3.24 26.98
CA SER A 19 -16.47 2.17 25.96
C SER A 19 -17.37 2.39 24.73
N VAL A 20 -18.38 3.25 24.81
CA VAL A 20 -19.30 3.55 23.69
C VAL A 20 -18.59 4.23 22.50
N PHE A 21 -17.47 4.92 22.73
CA PHE A 21 -16.71 5.63 21.69
C PHE A 21 -15.75 4.73 20.91
N THR A 22 -15.73 3.42 21.18
CA THR A 22 -14.85 2.46 20.49
C THR A 22 -15.03 2.50 18.96
N VAL A 23 -16.28 2.57 18.48
CA VAL A 23 -16.57 2.59 17.03
C VAL A 23 -16.01 3.84 16.37
N GLU A 24 -16.08 4.99 17.06
CA GLU A 24 -15.58 6.26 16.55
C GLU A 24 -14.05 6.29 16.54
N LEU A 25 -13.42 5.74 17.57
CA LEU A 25 -11.98 5.54 17.64
C LEU A 25 -11.48 4.68 16.47
N VAL A 26 -12.10 3.52 16.24
CA VAL A 26 -11.71 2.61 15.14
C VAL A 26 -11.97 3.29 13.79
N GLY A 27 -13.15 3.88 13.61
CA GLY A 27 -13.55 4.51 12.35
C GLY A 27 -12.66 5.68 11.94
N VAL A 28 -12.17 6.48 12.89
CA VAL A 28 -11.24 7.58 12.63
C VAL A 28 -9.82 7.06 12.42
N SER A 29 -9.34 6.18 13.30
CA SER A 29 -7.95 5.70 13.28
C SER A 29 -7.64 4.87 12.02
N VAL A 30 -8.55 3.97 11.63
CA VAL A 30 -8.37 3.11 10.45
C VAL A 30 -8.42 3.93 9.16
N ARG A 31 -9.32 4.92 9.04
CA ARG A 31 -9.41 5.74 7.83
C ARG A 31 -8.31 6.79 7.70
N ARG A 32 -7.91 7.45 8.80
CA ARG A 32 -6.90 8.52 8.71
C ARG A 32 -5.47 8.02 8.66
N GLU A 33 -5.16 6.95 9.40
CA GLU A 33 -3.76 6.56 9.61
C GLU A 33 -3.51 5.16 9.08
N PHE A 34 -4.11 4.15 9.69
CA PHE A 34 -3.71 2.77 9.47
C PHE A 34 -4.01 2.27 8.05
N GLY A 35 -5.14 2.63 7.46
CA GLY A 35 -5.54 2.17 6.13
C GLY A 35 -4.56 2.61 5.03
N ALA A 36 -4.14 3.87 5.04
CA ALA A 36 -3.17 4.38 4.09
C ALA A 36 -1.75 3.86 4.39
N LEU A 37 -1.34 3.89 5.67
CA LEU A 37 0.00 3.51 6.10
C LEU A 37 0.31 2.04 5.78
N ILE A 38 -0.58 1.12 6.16
CA ILE A 38 -0.36 -0.32 5.99
C ILE A 38 -0.37 -0.68 4.50
N THR A 39 -1.28 -0.11 3.72
CA THR A 39 -1.31 -0.33 2.26
C THR A 39 -0.02 0.16 1.61
N ALA A 40 0.50 1.33 1.99
CA ALA A 40 1.75 1.85 1.44
C ALA A 40 2.94 0.92 1.76
N ILE A 41 3.04 0.44 3.00
CA ILE A 41 4.10 -0.50 3.42
C ILE A 41 4.01 -1.82 2.63
N MET A 42 2.80 -2.37 2.50
CA MET A 42 2.55 -3.60 1.73
C MET A 42 2.91 -3.44 0.25
N LEU A 43 2.51 -2.30 -0.35
CA LEU A 43 2.79 -1.98 -1.75
C LEU A 43 4.30 -1.90 -2.00
N ALA A 44 5.01 -1.16 -1.14
CA ALA A 44 6.46 -1.03 -1.19
C ALA A 44 7.17 -2.39 -1.03
N GLY A 45 6.70 -3.21 -0.09
CA GLY A 45 7.30 -4.51 0.19
C GLY A 45 7.14 -5.51 -0.97
N ARG A 46 5.97 -5.59 -1.59
CA ARG A 46 5.66 -6.62 -2.60
C ARG A 46 5.89 -6.14 -4.03
N SER A 47 5.18 -5.09 -4.43
CA SER A 47 5.10 -4.68 -5.84
C SER A 47 6.34 -3.92 -6.26
N ASP A 48 6.79 -2.96 -5.44
CA ASP A 48 7.95 -2.14 -5.76
C ASP A 48 9.24 -2.94 -5.72
N SER A 49 9.37 -3.87 -4.77
CA SER A 49 10.45 -4.86 -4.72
C SER A 49 10.46 -5.74 -5.97
N ALA A 50 9.30 -6.26 -6.41
CA ALA A 50 9.21 -7.07 -7.62
C ALA A 50 9.57 -6.28 -8.88
N PHE A 51 9.13 -5.03 -8.99
CA PHE A 51 9.51 -4.15 -10.08
C PHE A 51 11.01 -3.84 -10.08
N THR A 52 11.59 -3.56 -8.92
CA THR A 52 13.03 -3.33 -8.77
C THR A 52 13.82 -4.57 -9.14
N ALA A 53 13.41 -5.76 -8.70
CA ALA A 53 14.05 -7.02 -9.04
C ALA A 53 14.00 -7.31 -10.55
N SER A 54 12.86 -7.06 -11.19
CA SER A 54 12.72 -7.24 -12.65
C SER A 54 13.63 -6.28 -13.42
N ILE A 55 13.71 -5.00 -13.04
CA ILE A 55 14.60 -4.02 -13.69
C ILE A 55 16.06 -4.38 -13.46
N GLY A 56 16.41 -4.82 -12.25
CA GLY A 56 17.74 -5.31 -11.92
C GLY A 56 18.14 -6.49 -12.81
N SER A 57 17.25 -7.46 -12.99
CA SER A 57 17.47 -8.62 -13.86
C SER A 57 17.67 -8.21 -15.33
N MET A 58 16.80 -7.34 -15.86
CA MET A 58 16.93 -6.82 -17.24
C MET A 58 18.23 -6.04 -17.45
N LYS A 59 18.71 -5.33 -16.42
CA LYS A 59 20.00 -4.63 -16.47
C LYS A 59 21.18 -5.61 -16.50
N MET A 60 21.14 -6.67 -15.67
CA MET A 60 22.17 -7.71 -15.63
C MET A 60 22.26 -8.49 -16.96
N GLN A 61 21.12 -8.69 -17.62
CA GLN A 61 21.03 -9.36 -18.92
C GLN A 61 21.26 -8.43 -20.12
N GLN A 62 21.64 -7.17 -19.89
CA GLN A 62 21.90 -6.16 -20.94
C GLN A 62 20.68 -5.83 -21.82
N GLU A 63 19.46 -6.22 -21.44
CA GLU A 63 18.23 -5.92 -22.20
C GLU A 63 17.96 -4.41 -22.28
N ILE A 64 18.31 -3.67 -21.23
CA ILE A 64 18.16 -2.21 -21.19
C ILE A 64 19.05 -1.53 -22.24
N ASP A 65 20.26 -2.03 -22.43
CA ASP A 65 21.20 -1.48 -23.40
C ASP A 65 20.80 -1.90 -24.83
N ALA A 66 20.28 -3.12 -25.00
CA ALA A 66 19.70 -3.56 -26.27
C ALA A 66 18.54 -2.64 -26.71
N MET A 67 17.63 -2.27 -25.80
CA MET A 67 16.54 -1.33 -26.11
C MET A 67 17.04 0.05 -26.58
N ARG A 68 18.14 0.55 -25.98
CA ARG A 68 18.75 1.83 -26.39
C ARG A 68 19.32 1.76 -27.81
N VAL A 69 19.96 0.64 -28.17
CA VAL A 69 20.49 0.42 -29.52
C VAL A 69 19.35 0.36 -30.56
N LEU A 70 18.19 -0.15 -30.17
CA LEU A 70 16.97 -0.16 -30.98
C LEU A 70 16.28 1.22 -31.08
N GLY A 71 16.81 2.26 -30.43
CA GLY A 71 16.24 3.61 -30.42
C GLY A 71 15.03 3.80 -29.51
N LEU A 72 14.73 2.82 -28.64
CA LEU A 72 13.63 2.91 -27.67
C LEU A 72 14.11 3.60 -26.39
N ALA A 73 13.32 4.53 -25.87
CA ALA A 73 13.58 5.18 -24.58
C ALA A 73 13.20 4.24 -23.41
N PRO A 74 14.16 3.66 -22.66
CA PRO A 74 13.84 2.65 -21.63
C PRO A 74 12.96 3.20 -20.51
N PHE A 75 13.06 4.51 -20.22
CA PHE A 75 12.25 5.18 -19.22
C PHE A 75 10.75 5.15 -19.56
N GLU A 76 10.42 5.48 -20.81
CA GLU A 76 9.03 5.53 -21.28
C GLU A 76 8.40 4.13 -21.37
N VAL A 77 9.19 3.13 -21.74
CA VAL A 77 8.69 1.77 -21.94
C VAL A 77 8.61 0.98 -20.62
N LEU A 78 9.57 1.16 -19.70
CA LEU A 78 9.63 0.36 -18.46
C LEU A 78 9.10 1.09 -17.24
N VAL A 79 9.49 2.35 -17.04
CA VAL A 79 9.24 3.06 -15.77
C VAL A 79 7.87 3.72 -15.77
N LEU A 80 7.57 4.50 -16.81
CA LEU A 80 6.34 5.28 -16.92
C LEU A 80 5.06 4.44 -16.73
N PRO A 81 4.84 3.31 -17.43
CA PRO A 81 3.62 2.52 -17.26
C PRO A 81 3.47 1.94 -15.85
N ARG A 82 4.59 1.55 -15.20
CA ARG A 82 4.57 0.98 -13.85
C ARG A 82 4.25 2.04 -12.80
N VAL A 83 4.81 3.24 -12.93
CA VAL A 83 4.52 4.37 -12.04
C VAL A 83 3.05 4.75 -12.14
N ILE A 84 2.50 4.85 -13.36
CA ILE A 84 1.08 5.14 -13.56
C ILE A 84 0.21 4.04 -12.92
N ALA A 85 0.56 2.77 -13.13
CA ALA A 85 -0.16 1.66 -12.50
C ALA A 85 -0.12 1.74 -10.97
N LEU A 86 1.03 2.06 -10.36
CA LEU A 86 1.16 2.22 -8.91
C LEU A 86 0.35 3.39 -8.37
N VAL A 87 0.39 4.55 -9.04
CA VAL A 87 -0.37 5.75 -8.64
C VAL A 87 -1.87 5.49 -8.68
N LEU A 88 -2.36 4.75 -9.68
CA LEU A 88 -3.77 4.38 -9.77
C LEU A 88 -4.16 3.29 -8.76
N MET A 89 -3.29 2.32 -8.51
CA MET A 89 -3.56 1.23 -7.58
C MET A 89 -3.47 1.64 -6.11
N ALA A 90 -2.61 2.60 -5.75
CA ALA A 90 -2.46 3.07 -4.37
C ALA A 90 -3.79 3.49 -3.72
N PRO A 91 -4.59 4.44 -4.28
CA PRO A 91 -5.86 4.84 -3.67
C PRO A 91 -6.91 3.72 -3.68
N LEU A 92 -6.91 2.85 -4.70
CA LEU A 92 -7.82 1.71 -4.79
C LEU A 92 -7.55 0.69 -3.68
N LEU A 93 -6.28 0.32 -3.49
CA LEU A 93 -5.86 -0.61 -2.44
C LEU A 93 -6.06 0.00 -1.04
N THR A 94 -5.83 1.31 -0.88
CA THR A 94 -6.09 1.99 0.39
C THR A 94 -7.58 1.99 0.72
N SER A 95 -8.45 2.23 -0.27
CA SER A 95 -9.90 2.17 -0.08
C SER A 95 -10.37 0.77 0.31
N ALA A 96 -9.85 -0.27 -0.36
CA ALA A 96 -10.14 -1.66 -0.03
C ALA A 96 -9.65 -2.04 1.40
N ALA A 97 -8.49 -1.53 1.80
CA ALA A 97 -7.96 -1.72 3.16
C ALA A 97 -8.81 -1.03 4.21
N MET A 98 -9.29 0.19 3.95
CA MET A 98 -10.20 0.90 4.86
C MET A 98 -11.52 0.15 5.05
N LEU A 99 -12.12 -0.36 3.96
CA LEU A 99 -13.36 -1.13 4.03
C LEU A 99 -13.17 -2.43 4.81
N SER A 100 -12.16 -3.23 4.45
CA SER A 100 -11.87 -4.49 5.16
C SER A 100 -11.51 -4.28 6.63
N GLY A 101 -10.81 -3.18 6.97
CA GLY A 101 -10.51 -2.81 8.34
C GLY A 101 -11.71 -2.34 9.16
N LEU A 102 -12.79 -1.88 8.52
CA LEU A 102 -14.04 -1.50 9.19
C LEU A 102 -14.99 -2.70 9.37
N PHE A 103 -14.95 -3.66 8.45
CA PHE A 103 -15.81 -4.86 8.49
C PHE A 103 -15.36 -5.93 9.48
N GLY A 104 -14.06 -6.02 9.77
CA GLY A 104 -13.50 -7.04 10.66
C GLY A 104 -12.66 -6.47 11.77
#